data_AF-A0A8H9HLX5-F1
#
_entry.id   AF-A0A8H9HLX5-F1
#
_cell.length_a   1.000
_cell.length_b   1.000
_cell.length_c   1.000
_cell.angle_alpha   90.00
_cell.angle_beta   90.00
_cell.angle_gamma   90.00
#
_symmetry.space_group_name_H-M   'P 1'
#
loop_
_entity.id
_entity.type
_entity.pdbx_description
1 polymer ?
#
loop_
_entity_poly.entity_id
_entity_poly.type
_entity_poly.pdbx_seq_one_letter_code
_entity_poly.pdbx_strand_id
1 'polypeptide(L)'
;MTTVRLTGYVDAETWPQLAACLEQALAISAGPYVAVELGPGAELTDAAARQLVRLVLDGAGHTPRLVLTGEWDSPEGAAPGRAEGRSGPRGESEVHDLRANLRTRPLIAQAQGILQERYGLRDAETAFDLLRDSSQQHNVKLRTLASVFLSAPRPADGPLWFPGRTRAPAPELGFAPWLRRSRVPRSAFAEAVLSTALRCVRGTRGLLHIADPLIGPQLEADQGIPDALLDRLTRGPDGAARGPATDAMREGRRVGLTDGLADARLSEETRQALRAAGIGHAWYAPLLSASGESSGVITLYAPPAGPVPTETEWKALDLVVAQAGEWLDWHRRTVMLDALEQLHAQGRAHAGKPRG
;
A
#
# COMPACT_ATOMS: atom_id res chain seq x y z
N MET A 1 12.81 -21.54 -19.89
CA MET A 1 12.61 -20.11 -19.58
C MET A 1 13.69 -19.34 -20.30
N THR A 2 13.34 -18.35 -21.13
CA THR A 2 14.32 -17.46 -21.77
C THR A 2 14.49 -16.23 -20.88
N THR A 3 15.72 -15.87 -20.55
CA THR A 3 16.03 -14.70 -19.72
C THR A 3 16.69 -13.64 -20.57
N VAL A 4 16.15 -12.42 -20.54
CA VAL A 4 16.74 -11.22 -21.12
C VAL A 4 17.29 -10.39 -19.99
N ARG A 5 18.62 -10.24 -19.95
CA ARG A 5 19.29 -9.42 -18.93
C ARG A 5 19.51 -8.01 -19.47
N LEU A 6 18.98 -7.03 -18.74
CA LEU A 6 19.18 -5.61 -18.98
C LEU A 6 20.46 -5.16 -18.30
N THR A 7 21.41 -4.68 -19.09
CA THR A 7 22.66 -4.09 -18.58
C THR A 7 22.84 -2.72 -19.22
N GLY A 8 22.85 -1.65 -18.42
CA GLY A 8 23.02 -0.27 -18.88
C GLY A 8 21.76 0.62 -18.81
N TYR A 9 21.86 1.81 -19.38
CA TYR A 9 20.83 2.84 -19.33
C TYR A 9 19.77 2.68 -20.45
N VAL A 10 18.48 2.73 -20.10
CA VAL A 10 17.34 2.60 -21.02
C VAL A 10 16.46 3.85 -20.98
N ASP A 11 16.38 4.51 -22.12
CA ASP A 11 15.60 5.72 -22.38
C ASP A 11 14.69 5.58 -23.60
N ALA A 12 14.08 6.68 -24.02
CA ALA A 12 13.18 6.69 -25.17
C ALA A 12 13.88 6.36 -26.50
N GLU A 13 15.19 6.63 -26.62
CA GLU A 13 15.96 6.37 -27.84
C GLU A 13 16.43 4.91 -27.92
N THR A 14 16.78 4.31 -26.79
CA THR A 14 17.24 2.91 -26.68
C THR A 14 16.11 1.90 -26.51
N TRP A 15 14.91 2.36 -26.15
CA TRP A 15 13.72 1.53 -25.98
C TRP A 15 13.36 0.63 -27.19
N PRO A 16 13.36 1.11 -28.45
CA PRO A 16 13.01 0.27 -29.61
C PRO A 16 13.91 -0.95 -29.76
N GLN A 17 15.19 -0.84 -29.39
CA GLN A 17 16.15 -1.94 -29.44
C GLN A 17 15.86 -2.98 -28.37
N LEU A 18 15.48 -2.56 -27.17
CA LEU A 18 15.01 -3.45 -26.11
C LEU A 18 13.71 -4.15 -26.51
N ALA A 19 12.74 -3.42 -27.05
CA ALA A 19 11.47 -3.99 -27.50
C ALA A 19 11.69 -5.10 -28.55
N ALA A 20 12.55 -4.86 -29.55
CA ALA A 20 12.91 -5.86 -30.55
C ALA A 20 13.63 -7.09 -29.94
N CYS A 21 14.50 -6.89 -28.94
CA CYS A 21 15.16 -7.97 -28.22
C CYS A 21 14.16 -8.84 -27.42
N LEU A 22 13.20 -8.20 -26.76
CA LEU A 22 12.12 -8.89 -26.04
C LEU A 22 11.21 -9.66 -27.00
N GLU A 23 10.85 -9.09 -28.15
CA GLU A 23 10.08 -9.79 -29.19
C GLU A 23 10.82 -11.03 -29.73
N GLN A 24 12.12 -10.91 -29.99
CA GLN A 24 12.94 -12.05 -30.42
C GLN A 24 13.04 -13.12 -29.32
N ALA A 25 13.21 -12.71 -28.06
CA ALA A 25 13.27 -13.63 -26.92
C ALA A 25 11.94 -14.37 -26.69
N LEU A 26 10.81 -13.69 -26.92
CA LEU A 26 9.47 -14.27 -26.89
C LEU A 26 9.29 -15.29 -28.04
N ALA A 27 9.79 -15.00 -29.24
CA ALA A 27 9.67 -15.88 -30.41
C ALA A 27 10.44 -17.20 -30.29
N ILE A 28 11.54 -17.21 -29.52
CA ILE A 28 12.41 -18.40 -29.33
C ILE A 28 12.20 -19.11 -27.99
N SER A 29 11.32 -18.60 -27.11
CA SER A 29 11.13 -19.20 -25.79
C SER A 29 10.32 -20.49 -25.84
N ALA A 30 10.87 -21.55 -25.28
CA ALA A 30 10.16 -22.83 -25.09
C ALA A 30 9.13 -22.79 -23.93
N GLY A 31 9.02 -21.69 -23.18
CA GLY A 31 8.12 -21.54 -22.03
C GLY A 31 7.19 -20.33 -22.17
N PRO A 32 6.08 -20.28 -21.39
CA PRO A 32 5.05 -19.23 -21.51
C PRO A 32 5.48 -17.86 -20.95
N TYR A 33 6.71 -17.75 -20.44
CA TYR A 33 7.25 -16.55 -19.81
C TYR A 33 8.69 -16.27 -20.27
N VAL A 34 8.97 -15.00 -20.51
CA VAL A 34 10.34 -14.47 -20.67
C VAL A 34 10.66 -13.67 -19.42
N ALA A 35 11.72 -14.06 -18.72
CA ALA A 35 12.18 -13.33 -17.56
C ALA A 35 13.02 -12.14 -18.01
N VAL A 36 12.68 -10.94 -17.52
CA VAL A 36 13.48 -9.74 -17.71
C VAL A 36 14.20 -9.48 -16.40
N GLU A 37 15.51 -9.65 -16.43
CA GLU A 37 16.38 -9.48 -15.29
C GLU A 37 17.10 -8.14 -15.37
N LEU A 38 16.93 -7.29 -14.36
CA LEU A 38 17.69 -6.04 -14.25
C LEU A 38 19.08 -6.39 -13.68
N GLY A 39 20.09 -6.30 -14.53
CA GLY A 39 21.48 -6.50 -14.13
C GLY A 39 22.00 -5.34 -13.26
N PRO A 40 23.08 -5.55 -12.49
CA PRO A 40 23.68 -4.50 -11.68
C PRO A 40 24.12 -3.32 -12.55
N GLY A 41 23.61 -2.11 -12.25
CA GLY A 41 23.85 -0.89 -13.03
C GLY A 41 22.86 -0.65 -14.18
N ALA A 42 21.75 -1.39 -14.24
CA ALA A 42 20.65 -1.07 -15.15
C ALA A 42 19.86 0.15 -14.63
N GLU A 43 19.76 1.19 -15.45
CA GLU A 43 19.02 2.41 -15.12
C GLU A 43 17.93 2.62 -16.17
N LEU A 44 16.68 2.78 -15.76
CA LEU A 44 15.58 3.09 -16.67
C LEU A 44 15.08 4.50 -16.43
N THR A 45 14.91 5.26 -17.51
CA THR A 45 14.10 6.46 -17.45
C THR A 45 12.67 6.11 -17.03
N ASP A 46 12.02 7.07 -16.39
CA ASP A 46 10.63 7.00 -15.99
C ASP A 46 9.68 6.60 -17.14
N ALA A 47 9.98 7.04 -18.37
CA ALA A 47 9.24 6.68 -19.57
C ALA A 47 9.47 5.21 -19.98
N ALA A 48 10.72 4.75 -19.99
CA ALA A 48 11.08 3.37 -20.31
C ALA A 48 10.55 2.40 -19.25
N ALA A 49 10.66 2.74 -17.96
CA ALA A 49 10.08 1.96 -16.86
C ALA A 49 8.56 1.82 -17.02
N ARG A 50 7.85 2.91 -17.38
CA ARG A 50 6.41 2.85 -17.66
C ARG A 50 6.07 1.98 -18.86
N GLN A 51 6.87 1.99 -19.93
CA GLN A 51 6.63 1.12 -21.08
C GLN A 51 6.96 -0.35 -20.79
N LEU A 52 7.99 -0.62 -19.98
CA LEU A 52 8.33 -1.97 -19.51
C LEU A 52 7.20 -2.54 -18.65
N VAL A 53 6.71 -1.73 -17.72
CA VAL A 53 5.55 -2.07 -16.90
C VAL A 53 4.32 -2.28 -17.78
N ARG A 54 4.06 -1.44 -18.79
CA ARG A 54 2.98 -1.69 -19.76
C ARG A 54 3.15 -3.01 -20.50
N LEU A 55 4.33 -3.36 -21.01
CA LEU A 55 4.55 -4.64 -21.67
C LEU A 55 4.35 -5.85 -20.72
N VAL A 56 4.69 -5.70 -19.45
CA VAL A 56 4.40 -6.70 -18.40
C VAL A 56 2.88 -6.81 -18.12
N LEU A 57 2.14 -5.70 -18.21
CA LEU A 57 0.72 -5.60 -17.91
C LEU A 57 -0.21 -5.90 -19.10
N ASP A 58 0.19 -5.54 -20.33
CA ASP A 58 -0.59 -5.61 -21.58
C ASP A 58 -0.56 -7.01 -22.24
N GLY A 59 -0.13 -8.05 -21.51
CA GLY A 59 -0.21 -9.47 -21.92
C GLY A 59 -1.63 -10.02 -22.07
N ALA A 60 -2.56 -9.21 -22.59
CA ALA A 60 -3.94 -9.54 -22.91
C ALA A 60 -4.05 -9.92 -24.39
N GLY A 61 -3.63 -11.14 -24.72
CA GLY A 61 -3.84 -11.74 -26.04
C GLY A 61 -2.85 -12.84 -26.39
N HIS A 62 -3.14 -14.08 -25.99
CA HIS A 62 -2.60 -15.36 -26.49
C HIS A 62 -1.08 -15.60 -26.74
N THR A 63 -0.14 -14.73 -26.37
CA THR A 63 1.33 -14.96 -26.48
C THR A 63 2.14 -14.22 -25.38
N PRO A 64 3.42 -14.57 -25.09
CA PRO A 64 3.91 -14.84 -23.72
C PRO A 64 4.07 -13.62 -22.79
N ARG A 65 4.01 -13.89 -21.48
CA ARG A 65 3.99 -12.89 -20.40
C ARG A 65 5.42 -12.60 -19.90
N LEU A 66 5.80 -11.34 -19.86
CA LEU A 66 7.07 -10.90 -19.29
C LEU A 66 7.03 -10.98 -17.75
N VAL A 67 8.09 -11.49 -17.13
CA VAL A 67 8.23 -11.57 -15.67
C VAL A 67 9.46 -10.77 -15.25
N LEU A 68 9.30 -9.79 -14.38
CA LEU A 68 10.43 -9.01 -13.85
C LEU A 68 11.06 -9.74 -12.67
N THR A 69 12.38 -9.91 -12.71
CA THR A 69 13.15 -10.52 -11.62
C THR A 69 14.35 -9.63 -11.29
N GLY A 70 14.46 -9.12 -10.06
CA GLY A 70 15.63 -8.34 -9.61
C GLY A 70 15.37 -7.50 -8.35
N GLU A 71 16.44 -7.17 -7.63
CA GLU A 71 16.45 -6.20 -6.53
C GLU A 71 16.31 -4.78 -7.10
N TRP A 72 15.32 -4.04 -6.62
CA TRP A 72 15.06 -2.67 -7.05
C TRP A 72 15.73 -1.69 -6.08
N ASP A 73 16.89 -1.15 -6.46
CA ASP A 73 17.42 0.07 -5.87
C ASP A 73 16.86 1.27 -6.64
N SER A 74 16.14 2.16 -5.96
CA SER A 74 15.66 3.41 -6.57
C SER A 74 16.75 4.47 -6.52
N PRO A 75 17.22 5.04 -7.64
CA PRO A 75 18.17 6.14 -7.61
C PRO A 75 17.46 7.47 -7.29
N GLU A 76 18.12 8.28 -6.48
CA GLU A 76 17.75 9.64 -6.11
C GLU A 76 17.79 10.62 -7.31
N GLY A 77 16.92 11.63 -7.24
CA GLY A 77 17.23 13.02 -7.64
C GLY A 77 17.52 13.34 -9.11
N ALA A 78 16.49 13.69 -9.88
CA ALA A 78 16.62 14.67 -10.98
C ALA A 78 15.26 15.31 -11.32
N ALA A 79 15.15 16.63 -11.13
CA ALA A 79 14.02 17.43 -11.62
C ALA A 79 14.25 17.83 -13.09
N PRO A 80 13.17 17.93 -13.89
CA PRO A 80 13.13 18.99 -14.90
C PRO A 80 11.79 19.74 -14.95
N GLY A 81 11.89 20.97 -15.45
CA GLY A 81 10.88 22.03 -15.40
C GLY A 81 9.77 22.01 -16.46
N ARG A 82 8.86 22.97 -16.20
CA ARG A 82 7.68 23.51 -16.92
C ARG A 82 7.49 23.20 -18.41
N ALA A 83 6.24 22.87 -18.78
CA ALA A 83 5.45 23.55 -19.82
C ALA A 83 3.95 23.17 -19.74
N GLU A 84 3.10 24.08 -20.20
CA GLU A 84 1.65 24.23 -20.00
C GLU A 84 0.77 23.44 -21.00
N GLY A 85 -0.52 23.23 -20.67
CA GLY A 85 -1.56 22.92 -21.67
C GLY A 85 -2.82 22.25 -21.12
N ARG A 86 -3.94 23.00 -21.11
CA ARG A 86 -5.25 22.67 -20.51
C ARG A 86 -6.14 21.77 -21.38
N SER A 87 -7.03 20.99 -20.73
CA SER A 87 -8.45 20.65 -21.08
C SER A 87 -8.81 19.32 -20.38
N GLY A 88 -9.64 19.19 -19.33
CA GLY A 88 -11.08 19.46 -19.18
C GLY A 88 -11.80 18.14 -18.74
N PRO A 89 -12.52 18.06 -17.59
CA PRO A 89 -12.77 16.77 -16.93
C PRO A 89 -14.18 16.19 -17.16
N ARG A 90 -14.24 14.99 -17.75
CA ARG A 90 -15.37 14.03 -17.60
C ARG A 90 -14.92 12.57 -17.74
N GLY A 91 -13.83 12.31 -18.46
CA GLY A 91 -13.20 10.99 -18.56
C GLY A 91 -12.20 10.64 -17.43
N GLU A 92 -11.84 11.62 -16.59
CA GLU A 92 -10.86 11.39 -15.51
C GLU A 92 -11.41 10.42 -14.46
N SER A 93 -12.68 10.53 -14.05
CA SER A 93 -13.29 9.65 -13.03
C SER A 93 -13.26 8.17 -13.41
N GLU A 94 -13.59 7.81 -14.66
CA GLU A 94 -13.56 6.42 -15.14
C GLU A 94 -12.12 5.89 -15.31
N VAL A 95 -11.20 6.72 -15.79
CA VAL A 95 -9.78 6.38 -15.92
C VAL A 95 -9.12 6.20 -14.54
N HIS A 96 -9.60 6.88 -13.50
CA HIS A 96 -9.04 6.83 -12.15
C HIS A 96 -9.57 5.68 -11.30
N ASP A 97 -10.86 5.32 -11.39
CA ASP A 97 -11.39 4.09 -10.78
C ASP A 97 -10.77 2.83 -11.39
N LEU A 98 -10.42 2.89 -12.69
CA LEU A 98 -9.61 1.88 -13.35
C LEU A 98 -8.22 1.78 -12.71
N ARG A 99 -7.54 2.89 -12.40
CA ARG A 99 -6.18 2.89 -11.79
C ARG A 99 -6.11 2.27 -10.38
N ALA A 100 -7.11 2.50 -9.52
CA ALA A 100 -7.16 1.87 -8.19
C ALA A 100 -7.40 0.35 -8.28
N ASN A 101 -8.29 -0.07 -9.20
CA ASN A 101 -8.49 -1.48 -9.54
C ASN A 101 -7.25 -2.11 -10.19
N LEU A 102 -6.50 -1.34 -11.00
CA LEU A 102 -5.25 -1.76 -11.66
C LEU A 102 -4.07 -1.94 -10.70
N ARG A 103 -4.12 -1.43 -9.45
CA ARG A 103 -3.05 -1.69 -8.46
C ARG A 103 -3.31 -2.96 -7.63
N THR A 104 -4.57 -3.23 -7.32
CA THR A 104 -4.95 -4.35 -6.43
C THR A 104 -4.98 -5.69 -7.16
N ARG A 105 -5.47 -5.72 -8.41
CA ARG A 105 -5.58 -6.97 -9.19
C ARG A 105 -4.21 -7.60 -9.52
N PRO A 106 -3.17 -6.84 -9.92
CA PRO A 106 -1.85 -7.43 -10.14
C PRO A 106 -1.19 -7.98 -8.88
N LEU A 107 -1.37 -7.33 -7.72
CA LEU A 107 -0.82 -7.81 -6.44
C LEU A 107 -1.43 -9.17 -6.05
N ILE A 108 -2.75 -9.30 -6.17
CA ILE A 108 -3.42 -10.58 -5.87
C ILE A 108 -2.99 -11.65 -6.88
N ALA A 109 -2.93 -11.32 -8.17
CA ALA A 109 -2.45 -12.24 -9.21
C ALA A 109 -1.00 -12.70 -8.98
N GLN A 110 -0.11 -11.79 -8.54
CA GLN A 110 1.26 -12.11 -8.19
C GLN A 110 1.32 -13.07 -6.99
N ALA A 111 0.54 -12.79 -5.94
CA ALA A 111 0.44 -13.67 -4.78
C ALA A 111 -0.07 -15.08 -5.18
N GLN A 112 -1.07 -15.16 -6.06
CA GLN A 112 -1.56 -16.43 -6.60
C GLN A 112 -0.47 -17.21 -7.35
N GLY A 113 0.34 -16.53 -8.16
CA GLY A 113 1.43 -17.16 -8.91
C GLY A 113 2.51 -17.74 -8.00
N ILE A 114 2.91 -16.99 -6.97
CA ILE A 114 3.90 -17.46 -5.98
C ILE A 114 3.32 -18.60 -5.13
N LEU A 115 2.04 -18.55 -4.76
CA LEU A 115 1.38 -19.66 -4.05
C LEU A 115 1.34 -20.95 -4.87
N GLN A 116 1.05 -20.83 -6.18
CA GLN A 116 1.05 -21.97 -7.09
C GLN A 116 2.42 -22.63 -7.17
N GLU A 117 3.47 -21.84 -7.38
CA GLU A 117 4.85 -22.34 -7.42
C GLU A 117 5.24 -22.97 -6.09
N ARG A 118 5.03 -22.24 -4.99
CA ARG A 118 5.50 -22.63 -3.66
C ARG A 118 4.87 -23.93 -3.15
N TYR A 119 3.59 -24.18 -3.48
CA TYR A 119 2.84 -25.33 -2.98
C TYR A 119 2.43 -26.31 -4.08
N GLY A 120 2.91 -26.15 -5.31
CA GLY A 120 2.57 -27.01 -6.44
C GLY A 120 1.08 -27.08 -6.74
N LEU A 121 0.35 -25.96 -6.57
CA LEU A 121 -1.10 -25.90 -6.80
C LEU A 121 -1.39 -26.05 -8.30
N ARG A 122 -2.56 -26.61 -8.62
CA ARG A 122 -2.92 -26.97 -10.01
C ARG A 122 -3.24 -25.76 -10.88
N ASP A 123 -3.85 -24.74 -10.29
CA ASP A 123 -4.37 -23.58 -10.99
C ASP A 123 -4.41 -22.34 -10.07
N ALA A 124 -4.67 -21.19 -10.69
CA ALA A 124 -4.77 -19.90 -10.01
C ALA A 124 -6.03 -19.74 -9.17
N GLU A 125 -7.10 -20.48 -9.46
CA GLU A 125 -8.36 -20.43 -8.73
C GLU A 125 -8.20 -21.04 -7.34
N THR A 126 -7.55 -22.19 -7.25
CA THR A 126 -7.16 -22.83 -5.99
C THR A 126 -6.30 -21.90 -5.14
N ALA A 127 -5.33 -21.21 -5.74
CA ALA A 127 -4.49 -20.25 -5.03
C ALA A 127 -5.28 -19.03 -4.53
N PHE A 128 -6.26 -18.56 -5.31
CA PHE A 128 -7.15 -17.48 -4.90
C PHE A 128 -8.05 -17.89 -3.74
N ASP A 129 -8.62 -19.10 -3.80
CA ASP A 129 -9.48 -19.65 -2.76
C ASP A 129 -8.72 -19.77 -1.43
N LEU A 130 -7.46 -20.23 -1.45
CA LEU A 130 -6.62 -20.25 -0.26
C LEU A 130 -6.41 -18.85 0.35
N LEU A 131 -6.11 -17.84 -0.48
CA LEU A 131 -5.99 -16.45 -0.02
C LEU A 131 -7.31 -15.92 0.54
N ARG A 132 -8.43 -16.21 -0.14
CA ARG A 132 -9.78 -15.78 0.25
C ARG A 132 -10.18 -16.41 1.59
N ASP A 133 -9.98 -17.71 1.75
CA ASP A 133 -10.36 -18.45 2.95
C ASP A 133 -9.56 -17.95 4.17
N SER A 134 -8.25 -17.75 4.02
CA SER A 134 -7.43 -17.16 5.08
C SER A 134 -7.84 -15.72 5.41
N SER A 135 -8.10 -14.91 4.38
CA SER A 135 -8.60 -13.53 4.53
C SER A 135 -9.92 -13.47 5.31
N GLN A 136 -10.88 -14.33 4.97
CA GLN A 136 -12.19 -14.40 5.63
C GLN A 136 -12.09 -14.93 7.07
N GLN A 137 -11.34 -16.01 7.28
CA GLN A 137 -11.18 -16.62 8.61
C GLN A 137 -10.53 -15.66 9.62
N HIS A 138 -9.59 -14.84 9.16
CA HIS A 138 -8.91 -13.84 9.99
C HIS A 138 -9.51 -12.44 9.91
N ASN A 139 -10.58 -12.25 9.12
CA ASN A 139 -11.24 -10.97 8.91
C ASN A 139 -10.28 -9.83 8.50
N VAL A 140 -9.34 -10.15 7.60
CA VAL A 140 -8.38 -9.19 7.03
C VAL A 140 -8.71 -8.94 5.55
N LYS A 141 -8.44 -7.73 5.05
CA LYS A 141 -8.67 -7.42 3.63
C LYS A 141 -7.74 -8.29 2.76
N LEU A 142 -8.30 -8.94 1.74
CA LEU A 142 -7.55 -9.80 0.81
C LEU A 142 -6.32 -9.11 0.21
N ARG A 143 -6.45 -7.85 -0.19
CA ARG A 143 -5.34 -7.06 -0.72
C ARG A 143 -4.18 -6.89 0.28
N THR A 144 -4.51 -6.71 1.56
CA THR A 144 -3.53 -6.53 2.62
C THR A 144 -2.86 -7.87 2.93
N LEU A 145 -3.61 -8.96 2.94
CA LEU A 145 -3.03 -10.30 3.08
C LEU A 145 -2.08 -10.63 1.92
N ALA A 146 -2.47 -10.34 0.68
CA ALA A 146 -1.62 -10.53 -0.50
C ALA A 146 -0.35 -9.68 -0.41
N SER A 147 -0.46 -8.40 -0.03
CA SER A 147 0.70 -7.53 0.14
C SER A 147 1.66 -8.04 1.21
N VAL A 148 1.14 -8.40 2.39
CA VAL A 148 1.97 -8.93 3.49
C VAL A 148 2.57 -10.30 3.12
N PHE A 149 1.84 -11.14 2.39
CA PHE A 149 2.36 -12.41 1.86
C PHE A 149 3.56 -12.19 0.93
N LEU A 150 3.49 -11.20 0.05
CA LEU A 150 4.53 -10.86 -0.91
C LEU A 150 5.75 -10.22 -0.25
N SER A 151 5.57 -9.46 0.84
CA SER A 151 6.66 -8.88 1.62
C SER A 151 7.25 -9.83 2.67
N ALA A 152 6.55 -10.91 3.02
CA ALA A 152 7.01 -11.85 4.04
C ALA A 152 8.15 -12.74 3.52
N PRO A 153 9.11 -13.12 4.39
CA PRO A 153 10.15 -14.08 4.01
C PRO A 153 9.51 -15.42 3.59
N ARG A 154 10.15 -16.14 2.66
CA ARG A 154 9.71 -17.49 2.28
C ARG A 154 9.73 -18.40 3.54
N PRO A 155 8.69 -19.21 3.78
CA PRO A 155 8.73 -20.18 4.87
C PRO A 155 9.88 -21.16 4.66
N ALA A 156 10.52 -21.58 5.74
CA ALA A 156 11.42 -22.73 5.71
C ALA A 156 10.64 -24.02 5.38
N ASP A 157 11.34 -25.11 5.06
CA ASP A 157 10.72 -26.40 4.64
C ASP A 157 9.94 -27.12 5.77
N GLY A 158 9.71 -26.45 6.90
CA GLY A 158 9.01 -26.98 8.07
C GLY A 158 7.48 -26.89 7.99
N PRO A 159 6.79 -27.34 9.06
CA PRO A 159 5.33 -27.22 9.19
C PRO A 159 4.84 -25.85 9.61
N LEU A 160 5.73 -25.00 10.10
CA LEU A 160 5.42 -23.67 10.56
C LEU A 160 6.14 -22.64 9.69
N TRP A 161 5.43 -21.59 9.29
CA TRP A 161 6.04 -20.43 8.64
C TRP A 161 6.85 -19.62 9.65
N PHE A 162 6.30 -19.35 10.83
CA PHE A 162 6.94 -18.52 11.86
C PHE A 162 7.27 -19.33 13.12
N PRO A 163 8.31 -20.20 13.10
CA PRO A 163 8.70 -20.98 14.26
C PRO A 163 9.18 -20.07 15.40
N GLY A 164 8.84 -20.43 16.64
CA GLY A 164 9.25 -19.68 17.84
C GLY A 164 8.50 -18.36 18.07
N ARG A 165 7.46 -18.06 17.28
CA ARG A 165 6.64 -16.86 17.46
C ARG A 165 5.82 -16.92 18.77
N THR A 166 5.99 -15.91 19.62
CA THR A 166 5.19 -15.72 20.84
C THR A 166 3.92 -14.92 20.52
N ARG A 167 2.75 -15.44 20.89
CA ARG A 167 1.48 -14.72 20.79
C ARG A 167 1.26 -13.86 22.03
N ALA A 168 1.21 -12.54 21.85
CA ALA A 168 0.82 -11.62 22.91
C ALA A 168 -0.70 -11.43 22.93
N PRO A 169 -1.32 -11.18 24.10
CA PRO A 169 -2.71 -10.74 24.16
C PRO A 169 -2.87 -9.39 23.45
N ALA A 170 -4.06 -9.14 22.91
CA ALA A 170 -4.35 -7.86 22.27
C ALA A 170 -4.23 -6.70 23.28
N PRO A 171 -3.54 -5.60 22.91
CA PRO A 171 -3.48 -4.39 23.72
C PRO A 171 -4.87 -3.84 24.04
N GLU A 172 -5.00 -3.18 25.19
CA GLU A 172 -6.24 -2.53 25.58
C GLU A 172 -6.49 -1.25 24.77
N LEU A 173 -7.72 -1.07 24.30
CA LEU A 173 -8.19 0.15 23.65
C LEU A 173 -9.05 0.93 24.65
N GLY A 174 -8.42 1.70 25.54
CA GLY A 174 -9.11 2.49 26.56
C GLY A 174 -10.08 3.53 25.97
N PHE A 175 -9.80 4.01 24.75
CA PHE A 175 -10.72 4.92 24.03
C PHE A 175 -11.92 4.22 23.38
N ALA A 176 -11.89 2.88 23.28
CA ALA A 176 -12.94 2.08 22.65
C ALA A 176 -13.19 0.75 23.40
N PRO A 177 -13.63 0.79 24.67
CA PRO A 177 -13.79 -0.40 25.52
C PRO A 177 -14.84 -1.40 25.01
N TRP A 178 -15.74 -0.97 24.12
CA TRP A 178 -16.74 -1.83 23.48
C TRP A 178 -16.15 -2.73 22.38
N LEU A 179 -14.98 -2.40 21.84
CA LEU A 179 -14.29 -3.24 20.87
C LEU A 179 -13.68 -4.44 21.60
N ARG A 180 -14.24 -5.63 21.36
CA ARG A 180 -13.80 -6.88 21.99
C ARG A 180 -12.35 -7.18 21.60
N ARG A 181 -11.47 -7.23 22.60
CA ARG A 181 -10.00 -7.25 22.49
C ARG A 181 -9.44 -8.18 21.40
N SER A 182 -10.02 -9.36 21.18
CA SER A 182 -9.48 -10.40 20.27
C SER A 182 -10.09 -10.48 18.88
N ARG A 183 -11.21 -9.79 18.57
CA ARG A 183 -11.88 -9.85 17.25
C ARG A 183 -12.44 -8.50 16.85
N VAL A 184 -11.57 -7.50 16.76
CA VAL A 184 -11.96 -6.16 16.29
C VAL A 184 -11.85 -6.12 14.76
N PRO A 185 -12.95 -5.88 14.01
CA PRO A 185 -12.86 -5.60 12.59
C PRO A 185 -12.00 -4.35 12.36
N ARG A 186 -11.10 -4.41 11.39
CA ARG A 186 -10.17 -3.30 11.09
C ARG A 186 -10.88 -1.98 10.77
N SER A 187 -12.04 -2.03 10.11
CA SER A 187 -12.88 -0.84 9.86
C SER A 187 -13.43 -0.23 11.15
N ALA A 188 -14.00 -1.04 12.04
CA ALA A 188 -14.52 -0.58 13.33
C ALA A 188 -13.41 0.01 14.22
N PHE A 189 -12.21 -0.57 14.18
CA PHE A 189 -11.02 0.01 14.80
C PHE A 189 -10.69 1.38 14.19
N ALA A 190 -10.58 1.46 12.86
CA ALA A 190 -10.19 2.67 12.15
C ALA A 190 -11.18 3.83 12.42
N GLU A 191 -12.48 3.55 12.36
CA GLU A 191 -13.55 4.49 12.68
C GLU A 191 -13.47 4.96 14.14
N ALA A 192 -13.27 4.03 15.09
CA ALA A 192 -13.19 4.38 16.51
C ALA A 192 -11.97 5.26 16.82
N VAL A 193 -10.81 4.97 16.22
CA VAL A 193 -9.59 5.77 16.34
C VAL A 193 -9.84 7.18 15.79
N LEU A 194 -10.31 7.29 14.55
CA LEU A 194 -10.53 8.58 13.90
C LEU A 194 -11.57 9.43 14.65
N SER A 195 -12.71 8.83 14.99
CA SER A 195 -13.78 9.51 15.71
C SER A 195 -13.32 10.02 17.08
N THR A 196 -12.53 9.23 17.80
CA THR A 196 -12.00 9.62 19.12
C THR A 196 -10.94 10.70 18.99
N ALA A 197 -10.01 10.56 18.04
CA ALA A 197 -9.00 11.58 17.76
C ALA A 197 -9.62 12.94 17.44
N LEU A 198 -10.68 12.97 16.62
CA LEU A 198 -11.43 14.18 16.30
C LEU A 198 -12.10 14.78 17.54
N ARG A 199 -12.71 13.97 18.41
CA ARG A 199 -13.26 14.45 19.69
C ARG A 199 -12.20 15.05 20.60
N CYS A 200 -11.00 14.46 20.69
CA CYS A 200 -9.92 14.96 21.53
C CYS A 200 -9.50 16.39 21.18
N VAL A 201 -9.54 16.76 19.89
CA VAL A 201 -9.09 18.08 19.42
C VAL A 201 -10.23 19.00 18.98
N ARG A 202 -11.49 18.66 19.31
CA ARG A 202 -12.70 19.35 18.84
C ARG A 202 -12.74 19.50 17.30
N GLY A 203 -12.15 18.55 16.59
CA GLY A 203 -12.10 18.49 15.14
C GLY A 203 -13.35 17.85 14.55
N THR A 204 -13.67 18.21 13.31
CA THR A 204 -14.82 17.63 12.58
C THR A 204 -14.39 16.91 11.30
N ARG A 205 -13.12 17.05 10.90
CA ARG A 205 -12.60 16.58 9.63
C ARG A 205 -11.28 15.86 9.79
N GLY A 206 -11.18 14.64 9.28
CA GLY A 206 -9.93 13.91 9.32
C GLY A 206 -9.93 12.64 8.50
N LEU A 207 -8.75 12.05 8.38
CA LEU A 207 -8.44 10.83 7.66
C LEU A 207 -7.57 9.94 8.54
N LEU A 208 -7.71 8.63 8.38
CA LEU A 208 -6.80 7.64 8.93
C LEU A 208 -6.22 6.81 7.79
N HIS A 209 -4.89 6.88 7.65
CA HIS A 209 -4.14 5.98 6.78
C HIS A 209 -3.40 4.94 7.61
N ILE A 210 -3.38 3.69 7.14
CA ILE A 210 -2.59 2.62 7.75
C ILE A 210 -1.57 2.12 6.73
N ALA A 211 -0.35 1.86 7.18
CA ALA A 211 0.73 1.38 6.35
C ALA A 211 0.37 0.04 5.68
N ASP A 212 0.71 -0.08 4.41
CA ASP A 212 0.78 -1.33 3.66
C ASP A 212 2.21 -1.49 3.15
N PRO A 213 2.84 -2.67 3.32
CA PRO A 213 4.27 -2.83 3.09
C PRO A 213 4.70 -2.67 1.62
N LEU A 214 3.78 -2.88 0.65
CA LEU A 214 4.12 -2.74 -0.78
C LEU A 214 3.59 -1.47 -1.42
N ILE A 215 2.40 -1.02 -1.02
CA ILE A 215 1.72 0.12 -1.67
C ILE A 215 1.70 1.38 -0.81
N GLY A 216 2.32 1.34 0.36
CA GLY A 216 2.40 2.47 1.28
C GLY A 216 1.07 2.77 1.99
N PRO A 217 0.92 3.96 2.58
CA PRO A 217 -0.26 4.37 3.34
C PRO A 217 -1.59 4.14 2.59
N GLN A 218 -2.53 3.44 3.22
CA GLN A 218 -3.85 3.15 2.65
C GLN A 218 -4.93 3.81 3.49
N LEU A 219 -5.89 4.47 2.84
CA LEU A 219 -7.03 5.04 3.54
C LEU A 219 -7.88 3.92 4.16
N GLU A 220 -8.15 4.04 5.46
CA GLU A 220 -8.91 3.05 6.22
C GLU A 220 -10.14 3.65 6.93
N ALA A 221 -10.14 4.96 7.19
CA ALA A 221 -11.33 5.70 7.60
C ALA A 221 -11.20 7.19 7.21
N ASP A 222 -12.33 7.83 6.97
CA ASP A 222 -12.46 9.27 6.80
C ASP A 222 -13.68 9.79 7.57
N GLN A 223 -13.68 11.08 7.88
CA GLN A 223 -14.81 11.74 8.50
C GLN A 223 -14.85 13.22 8.08
N GLY A 224 -16.01 13.69 7.63
CA GLY A 224 -16.25 15.11 7.35
C GLY A 224 -15.51 15.67 6.13
N ILE A 225 -14.97 14.80 5.26
CA ILE A 225 -14.25 15.17 4.04
C ILE A 225 -15.20 15.07 2.84
N PRO A 226 -15.36 16.12 2.02
CA PRO A 226 -16.15 16.03 0.79
C PRO A 226 -15.57 15.00 -0.19
N ASP A 227 -16.41 14.22 -0.87
CA ASP A 227 -15.98 13.14 -1.79
C ASP A 227 -14.95 13.60 -2.82
N ALA A 228 -15.16 14.76 -3.45
CA ALA A 228 -14.24 15.32 -4.44
C ALA A 228 -12.85 15.62 -3.86
N LEU A 229 -12.76 16.00 -2.58
CA LEU A 229 -11.50 16.19 -1.88
C LEU A 229 -10.90 14.84 -1.47
N LEU A 230 -11.72 13.91 -0.99
CA LEU A 230 -11.28 12.57 -0.59
C LEU A 230 -10.62 11.82 -1.76
N ASP A 231 -11.23 11.85 -2.93
CA ASP A 231 -10.67 11.27 -4.16
C ASP A 231 -9.30 11.87 -4.49
N ARG A 232 -9.16 13.20 -4.36
CA ARG A 232 -7.88 13.88 -4.61
C ARG A 232 -6.80 13.48 -3.61
N LEU A 233 -7.14 13.42 -2.32
CA LEU A 233 -6.18 13.08 -1.26
C LEU A 233 -5.75 11.61 -1.30
N THR A 234 -6.60 10.72 -1.82
CA THR A 234 -6.32 9.28 -1.88
C THR A 234 -5.71 8.82 -3.21
N ARG A 235 -6.13 9.43 -4.32
CA ARG A 235 -5.81 8.96 -5.69
C ARG A 235 -5.01 9.99 -6.51
N GLY A 236 -4.76 11.19 -5.96
CA GLY A 236 -3.99 12.25 -6.59
C GLY A 236 -2.47 12.06 -6.54
N PRO A 237 -1.71 12.95 -7.22
CA PRO A 237 -0.25 12.88 -7.32
C PRO A 237 0.48 13.10 -5.98
N ASP A 238 -0.12 13.85 -5.06
CA ASP A 238 0.37 14.04 -3.68
C ASP A 238 -0.23 13.02 -2.69
N GLY A 239 -0.86 11.97 -3.22
CA GLY A 239 -1.46 10.89 -2.42
C GLY A 239 -0.41 9.98 -1.78
N ALA A 240 -0.90 9.07 -0.92
CA ALA A 240 -0.24 7.96 -0.19
C ALA A 240 1.30 7.77 -0.27
N ALA A 241 1.89 7.78 -1.45
CA ALA A 241 3.33 7.54 -1.66
C ALA A 241 4.22 8.78 -1.45
N ARG A 242 3.71 10.01 -1.60
CA ARG A 242 4.50 11.25 -1.48
C ARG A 242 3.63 12.35 -0.88
N GLY A 243 3.96 12.80 0.33
CA GLY A 243 3.23 13.90 0.97
C GLY A 243 3.52 14.04 2.48
N PRO A 244 3.00 15.10 3.12
CA PRO A 244 3.27 15.37 4.53
C PRO A 244 2.85 14.24 5.49
N ALA A 245 1.79 13.50 5.15
CA ALA A 245 1.33 12.35 5.92
C ALA A 245 2.34 11.18 5.88
N THR A 246 2.86 10.87 4.69
CA THR A 246 3.88 9.84 4.47
C THR A 246 5.19 10.20 5.17
N ASP A 247 5.58 11.48 5.16
CA ASP A 247 6.76 11.95 5.87
C ASP A 247 6.57 11.91 7.39
N ALA A 248 5.42 12.30 7.91
CA ALA A 248 5.12 12.19 9.33
C ALA A 248 5.18 10.71 9.80
N MET A 249 4.73 9.77 8.96
CA MET A 249 4.90 8.34 9.24
C MET A 249 6.37 7.93 9.28
N ARG A 250 7.15 8.32 8.28
CA ARG A 250 8.57 7.97 8.13
C ARG A 250 9.44 8.55 9.24
N GLU A 251 9.18 9.80 9.61
CA GLU A 251 9.95 10.53 10.63
C GLU A 251 9.48 10.22 12.05
N GLY A 252 8.30 9.60 12.21
CA GLY A 252 7.76 9.23 13.51
C GLY A 252 7.47 10.42 14.42
N ARG A 253 7.19 11.61 13.86
CA ARG A 253 6.85 12.81 14.63
C ARG A 253 5.59 13.47 14.12
N ARG A 254 4.84 14.08 15.04
CA ARG A 254 3.68 14.90 14.68
C ARG A 254 4.13 16.13 13.91
N VAL A 255 3.47 16.41 12.80
CA VAL A 255 3.73 17.59 11.94
C VAL A 255 2.46 18.43 11.87
N GLY A 256 2.59 19.75 12.04
CA GLY A 256 1.49 20.69 11.89
C GLY A 256 1.75 21.67 10.75
N LEU A 257 0.74 21.88 9.91
CA LEU A 257 0.70 22.91 8.87
C LEU A 257 -0.41 23.89 9.23
N THR A 258 -0.05 24.98 9.89
CA THR A 258 -0.97 25.96 10.49
C THR A 258 -1.10 27.28 9.73
N ASP A 259 -0.38 27.47 8.62
CA ASP A 259 -0.53 28.67 7.79
C ASP A 259 -0.53 28.31 6.30
N GLY A 260 -1.64 28.59 5.63
CA GLY A 260 -1.83 28.48 4.18
C GLY A 260 -1.72 27.08 3.57
N LEU A 261 -1.51 26.04 4.39
CA LEU A 261 -1.08 24.71 3.94
C LEU A 261 0.10 24.82 2.95
N ALA A 262 0.94 25.85 3.09
CA ALA A 262 2.00 26.20 2.16
C ALA A 262 3.21 25.25 2.34
N ASP A 263 2.97 23.98 2.04
CA ASP A 263 3.95 22.92 2.07
C ASP A 263 4.32 22.57 0.62
N ALA A 264 5.62 22.60 0.31
CA ALA A 264 6.13 22.31 -1.02
C ALA A 264 5.78 20.88 -1.49
N ARG A 265 5.45 19.98 -0.56
CA ARG A 265 5.03 18.60 -0.83
C ARG A 265 3.56 18.50 -1.24
N LEU A 266 2.78 19.56 -1.11
CA LEU A 266 1.41 19.64 -1.60
C LEU A 266 1.40 20.40 -2.94
N SER A 267 0.85 19.78 -3.98
CA SER A 267 0.60 20.48 -5.25
C SER A 267 -0.32 21.68 -5.06
N GLU A 268 -0.25 22.63 -5.99
CA GLU A 268 -1.15 23.79 -5.97
C GLU A 268 -2.61 23.34 -6.06
N GLU A 269 -2.87 22.32 -6.87
CA GLU A 269 -4.17 21.72 -7.07
C GLU A 269 -4.74 21.13 -5.77
N THR A 270 -3.92 20.45 -4.98
CA THR A 270 -4.33 19.93 -3.66
C THR A 270 -4.56 21.06 -2.66
N ARG A 271 -3.68 22.06 -2.64
CA ARG A 271 -3.83 23.24 -1.76
C ARG A 271 -5.10 24.03 -2.09
N GLN A 272 -5.43 24.19 -3.37
CA GLN A 272 -6.67 24.83 -3.81
C GLN A 272 -7.90 24.03 -3.40
N ALA A 273 -7.87 22.69 -3.54
CA ALA A 273 -8.99 21.84 -3.12
C ALA A 273 -9.22 21.87 -1.60
N LEU A 274 -8.14 21.85 -0.81
CA LEU A 274 -8.23 22.00 0.65
C LEU A 274 -8.82 23.35 1.03
N ARG A 275 -8.38 24.45 0.40
CA ARG A 275 -8.96 25.79 0.60
C ARG A 275 -10.42 25.88 0.20
N ALA A 276 -10.79 25.30 -0.95
CA ALA A 276 -12.18 25.27 -1.42
C ALA A 276 -13.10 24.48 -0.47
N ALA A 277 -12.57 23.45 0.19
CA ALA A 277 -13.27 22.74 1.26
C ALA A 277 -13.34 23.53 2.58
N GLY A 278 -12.70 24.71 2.68
CA GLY A 278 -12.65 25.51 3.90
C GLY A 278 -11.64 24.99 4.94
N ILE A 279 -10.58 24.31 4.50
CA ILE A 279 -9.49 23.82 5.35
C ILE A 279 -8.34 24.83 5.30
N GLY A 280 -7.86 25.24 6.47
CA GLY A 280 -6.70 26.13 6.64
C GLY A 280 -5.54 25.50 7.39
N HIS A 281 -5.83 24.49 8.22
CA HIS A 281 -4.86 23.80 9.06
C HIS A 281 -4.91 22.29 8.82
N ALA A 282 -3.75 21.65 8.86
CA ALA A 282 -3.64 20.19 8.84
C ALA A 282 -2.61 19.74 9.88
N TRP A 283 -2.95 18.72 10.67
CA TRP A 283 -2.02 18.06 11.58
C TRP A 283 -1.91 16.58 11.25
N TYR A 284 -0.70 16.07 11.19
CA TYR A 284 -0.37 14.69 10.86
C TYR A 284 0.23 14.04 12.11
N ALA A 285 -0.48 13.09 12.70
CA ALA A 285 -0.06 12.39 13.91
C ALA A 285 0.20 10.90 13.58
N PRO A 286 1.47 10.45 13.58
CA PRO A 286 1.79 9.05 13.31
C PRO A 286 1.32 8.14 14.44
N LEU A 287 0.93 6.92 14.08
CA LEU A 287 0.54 5.84 14.99
C LEU A 287 1.76 4.98 15.30
N LEU A 288 2.45 5.30 16.39
CA LEU A 288 3.69 4.66 16.81
C LEU A 288 3.42 3.51 17.77
N SER A 289 4.11 2.39 17.55
CA SER A 289 4.31 1.34 18.57
C SER A 289 5.39 1.74 19.57
N ALA A 290 5.52 0.98 20.65
CA ALA A 290 6.53 1.14 21.69
C ALA A 290 7.94 0.91 21.15
N SER A 291 8.07 0.15 20.06
CA SER A 291 9.33 0.02 19.32
C SER A 291 9.64 1.22 18.40
N GLY A 292 8.78 2.23 18.35
CA GLY A 292 8.94 3.40 17.49
C GLY A 292 8.57 3.18 16.03
N GLU A 293 8.05 2.00 15.67
CA GLU A 293 7.61 1.70 14.31
C GLU A 293 6.25 2.36 14.05
N SER A 294 6.17 3.15 12.98
CA SER A 294 4.95 3.82 12.55
C SER A 294 4.11 2.92 11.67
N SER A 295 2.92 2.55 12.15
CA SER A 295 1.99 1.68 11.42
C SER A 295 0.87 2.45 10.72
N GLY A 296 0.78 3.77 10.90
CA GLY A 296 -0.26 4.59 10.29
C GLY A 296 -0.11 6.07 10.62
N VAL A 297 -1.01 6.89 10.12
CA VAL A 297 -1.09 8.33 10.41
C VAL A 297 -2.53 8.79 10.42
N ILE A 298 -2.86 9.59 11.44
CA ILE A 298 -4.09 10.36 11.48
C ILE A 298 -3.79 11.74 10.92
N THR A 299 -4.59 12.17 9.95
CA THR A 299 -4.59 13.54 9.46
C THR A 299 -5.83 14.25 9.99
N LEU A 300 -5.65 15.36 10.69
CA LEU A 300 -6.72 16.17 11.27
C LEU A 300 -6.74 17.51 10.55
N TYR A 301 -7.92 17.94 10.10
CA TYR A 301 -8.11 19.20 9.38
C TYR A 301 -8.95 20.17 10.18
N ALA A 302 -8.58 21.46 10.15
CA ALA A 302 -9.38 22.53 10.75
C ALA A 302 -9.51 23.74 9.81
N PRO A 303 -10.58 24.53 9.98
CA PRO A 303 -10.76 25.77 9.23
C PRO A 303 -9.75 26.84 9.66
N PRO A 304 -9.42 27.83 8.80
CA PRO A 304 -8.43 28.87 9.10
C PRO A 304 -8.70 29.63 10.40
N ALA A 305 -9.97 29.98 10.66
CA ALA A 305 -10.43 30.68 11.86
C ALA A 305 -10.84 29.73 13.00
N GLY A 306 -10.49 28.43 12.90
CA GLY A 306 -10.81 27.43 13.90
C GLY A 306 -9.97 27.57 15.17
N PRO A 307 -10.47 27.10 16.33
CA PRO A 307 -9.67 27.04 17.54
C PRO A 307 -8.47 26.10 17.34
N VAL A 308 -7.28 26.55 17.74
CA VAL A 308 -6.10 25.68 17.79
C VAL A 308 -6.24 24.76 19.01
N PRO A 309 -5.96 23.45 18.89
CA PRO A 309 -6.04 22.56 20.04
C PRO A 309 -5.02 22.93 21.12
N THR A 310 -5.46 22.87 22.37
CA THR A 310 -4.68 23.13 23.58
C THR A 310 -3.70 22.00 23.86
N GLU A 311 -2.72 22.24 24.75
CA GLU A 311 -1.76 21.21 25.16
C GLU A 311 -2.44 19.96 25.76
N THR A 312 -3.49 20.15 26.56
CA THR A 312 -4.27 19.04 27.15
C THR A 312 -4.98 18.22 26.07
N GLU A 313 -5.51 18.88 25.03
CA GLU A 313 -6.15 18.20 23.90
C GLU A 313 -5.14 17.41 23.07
N TRP A 314 -3.94 17.96 22.86
CA TRP A 314 -2.84 17.23 22.23
C TRP A 314 -2.41 16.01 23.04
N LYS A 315 -2.26 16.15 24.36
CA LYS A 315 -1.95 15.01 25.25
C LYS A 315 -3.03 13.92 25.18
N ALA A 316 -4.31 14.31 25.09
CA ALA A 316 -5.40 13.36 24.93
C ALA A 316 -5.31 12.62 23.58
N LEU A 317 -4.99 13.33 22.48
CA LEU A 317 -4.74 12.70 21.18
C LEU A 317 -3.54 11.74 21.24
N ASP A 318 -2.45 12.15 21.91
CA ASP A 318 -1.22 11.36 22.02
C ASP A 318 -1.47 9.99 22.69
N LEU A 319 -2.38 9.93 23.68
CA LEU A 319 -2.80 8.66 24.29
C LEU A 319 -3.58 7.76 23.32
N VAL A 320 -4.44 8.33 22.48
CA VAL A 320 -5.21 7.58 21.47
C VAL A 320 -4.30 7.02 20.39
N VAL A 321 -3.39 7.84 19.86
CA VAL A 321 -2.48 7.40 18.78
C VAL A 321 -1.47 6.36 19.28
N ALA A 322 -1.01 6.44 20.53
CA ALA A 322 -0.15 5.43 21.13
C ALA A 322 -0.88 4.07 21.26
N GLN A 323 -2.10 4.06 21.83
CA GLN A 323 -2.90 2.83 21.94
C GLN A 323 -3.24 2.24 20.57
N ALA A 324 -3.53 3.09 19.58
CA ALA A 324 -3.78 2.65 18.22
C ALA A 324 -2.53 2.06 17.54
N GLY A 325 -1.36 2.69 17.73
CA GLY A 325 -0.08 2.19 17.22
C GLY A 325 0.31 0.83 17.80
N GLU A 326 0.16 0.66 19.13
CA GLU A 326 0.34 -0.64 19.80
C GLU A 326 -0.57 -1.73 19.22
N TRP A 327 -1.86 -1.41 19.07
CA TRP A 327 -2.82 -2.36 18.56
C TRP A 327 -2.53 -2.75 17.11
N LEU A 328 -2.09 -1.81 16.27
CA LEU A 328 -1.73 -2.08 14.88
C LEU A 328 -0.48 -2.96 14.77
N ASP A 329 0.54 -2.72 15.60
CA ASP A 329 1.72 -3.58 15.63
C ASP A 329 1.37 -4.99 16.12
N TRP A 330 0.56 -5.11 17.18
CA TRP A 330 0.03 -6.39 17.64
C TRP A 330 -0.76 -7.11 16.54
N HIS A 331 -1.66 -6.41 15.84
CA HIS A 331 -2.46 -6.98 14.76
C HIS A 331 -1.56 -7.51 13.64
N ARG A 332 -0.52 -6.76 13.26
CA ARG A 332 0.46 -7.18 12.26
C ARG A 332 1.26 -8.42 12.71
N ARG A 333 1.74 -8.45 13.95
CA ARG A 333 2.59 -9.55 14.48
C ARG A 333 1.78 -10.80 14.88
N THR A 334 0.48 -10.66 15.14
CA THR A 334 -0.37 -11.75 15.62
C THR A 334 -1.38 -12.17 14.56
N VAL A 335 -2.34 -11.32 14.24
CA VAL A 335 -3.48 -11.66 13.37
C VAL A 335 -3.03 -11.89 11.92
N MET A 336 -2.18 -11.01 11.39
CA MET A 336 -1.70 -11.14 10.01
C MET A 336 -0.75 -12.34 9.85
N LEU A 337 0.14 -12.57 10.81
CA LEU A 337 1.00 -13.74 10.81
C LEU A 337 0.21 -15.05 11.02
N ASP A 338 -0.90 -15.04 11.78
CA ASP A 338 -1.83 -16.18 11.87
C ASP A 338 -2.50 -16.48 10.52
N ALA A 339 -2.90 -15.44 9.78
CA ALA A 339 -3.45 -15.60 8.43
C ALA A 339 -2.42 -16.23 7.46
N LEU A 340 -1.18 -15.77 7.50
CA LEU A 340 -0.09 -16.38 6.72
C LEU A 340 0.20 -17.82 7.15
N GLU A 341 0.23 -18.11 8.45
CA GLU A 341 0.44 -19.45 9.00
C GLU A 341 -0.66 -20.44 8.53
N GLN A 342 -1.92 -20.02 8.58
CA GLN A 342 -3.03 -20.80 8.02
C GLN A 342 -2.84 -21.03 6.51
N LEU A 343 -2.50 -19.98 5.77
CA LEU A 343 -2.30 -20.06 4.32
C LEU A 343 -1.19 -21.06 3.98
N HIS A 344 -0.11 -21.09 4.75
CA HIS A 344 0.95 -22.09 4.61
C HIS A 344 0.48 -23.50 4.92
N ALA A 345 -0.22 -23.70 6.04
CA ALA A 345 -0.75 -25.01 6.41
C ALA A 345 -1.70 -25.57 5.34
N GLN A 346 -2.61 -24.74 4.81
CA GLN A 346 -3.54 -25.15 3.76
C GLN A 346 -2.85 -25.41 2.42
N GLY A 347 -1.85 -24.60 2.07
CA GLY A 347 -1.02 -24.79 0.86
C GLY A 347 -0.28 -26.13 0.90
N ARG A 348 0.38 -26.47 2.02
CA ARG A 348 1.04 -27.78 2.17
C ARG A 348 0.06 -28.94 2.15
N ALA A 349 -1.11 -28.79 2.75
CA ALA A 349 -2.15 -29.82 2.71
C ALA A 349 -2.64 -30.08 1.27
N HIS A 350 -2.57 -29.10 0.37
CA HIS A 350 -2.82 -29.29 -1.06
C HIS A 350 -1.66 -29.98 -1.78
N ALA A 351 -0.42 -29.61 -1.48
CA ALA A 351 0.77 -30.23 -2.04
C ALA A 351 0.86 -31.75 -1.74
N GLY A 352 0.36 -32.16 -0.57
CA GLY A 352 0.33 -33.56 -0.15
C GLY A 352 -0.81 -34.42 -0.74
N LYS A 353 -1.76 -33.84 -1.48
CA LYS A 353 -2.84 -34.61 -2.12
C LYS A 353 -2.34 -35.21 -3.45
N PRO A 354 -2.53 -36.51 -3.70
CA PRO A 354 -2.13 -37.12 -4.96
C PRO A 354 -2.83 -36.43 -6.14
N ARG A 355 -2.09 -36.28 -7.25
CA ARG A 355 -2.63 -35.84 -8.54
C ARG A 355 -3.50 -36.98 -9.08
N GLY A 356 -4.80 -36.92 -8.76
CA GLY A 356 -5.81 -37.83 -9.29
C GLY A 356 -6.08 -37.59 -10.77
#